data_AF-A0AA94VC56-F1
#
_entry.id   AF-A0AA94VC56-F1
#
_cell.length_a   1.000
_cell.length_b   1.000
_cell.length_c   1.000
_cell.angle_alpha   90.00
_cell.angle_beta   90.00
_cell.angle_gamma   90.00
#
_symmetry.space_group_name_H-M   'P 1'
#
loop_
_entity.id
_entity.type
_entity.pdbx_description
1 polymer ?
#
loop_
_entity_poly.entity_id
_entity_poly.type
_entity_poly.pdbx_seq_one_letter_code
_entity_poly.pdbx_strand_id
1 'polypeptide(L)'
;MLKSAALIPVDYEKNAILGGGYQFYPYRIGNVKLGGEIGVAVRFGKGFTGEVWAGPVARYDKIRLGERLFVSPSFTAGLSLVSDAQPGRERQEEIKDNGNANVLFYLGPEINVSFSEESSTEFFWRLHHRSGGGKTLGNMKGATNANVFGVRYKF
;
A
#
# COMPACT_ATOMS: atom_id res chain seq x y z
N MET A 1 17.41 14.12 -6.52
CA MET A 1 16.06 14.71 -6.50
C MET A 1 15.10 13.72 -5.85
N LEU A 2 14.54 14.08 -4.69
CA LEU A 2 13.52 13.28 -4.00
C LEU A 2 12.17 13.49 -4.72
N LYS A 3 11.79 12.57 -5.62
CA LYS A 3 10.43 12.54 -6.17
C LYS A 3 9.50 11.95 -5.10
N SER A 4 8.89 12.83 -4.32
CA SER A 4 7.84 12.57 -3.34
C SER A 4 6.61 11.90 -3.97
N ALA A 5 5.79 11.22 -3.16
CA ALA A 5 4.45 10.75 -3.51
C ALA A 5 3.45 11.93 -3.59
N ALA A 6 3.72 12.91 -4.46
CA ALA A 6 2.79 14.00 -4.73
C ALA A 6 1.66 13.52 -5.64
N LEU A 7 0.43 13.99 -5.41
CA LEU A 7 -0.74 13.66 -6.24
C LEU A 7 -0.74 14.46 -7.56
N ILE A 8 -0.15 15.66 -7.55
CA ILE A 8 -0.04 16.60 -8.68
C ILE A 8 1.23 17.44 -8.45
N PRO A 9 2.08 17.75 -9.46
CA PRO A 9 2.17 17.23 -10.82
C PRO A 9 3.24 16.13 -10.89
N VAL A 10 2.81 14.86 -10.90
CA VAL A 10 3.71 13.71 -11.03
C VAL A 10 3.44 12.94 -12.30
N ASP A 11 4.49 12.33 -12.84
CA ASP A 11 4.38 11.46 -14.01
C ASP A 11 3.78 10.11 -13.61
N TYR A 12 2.56 9.84 -14.07
CA TYR A 12 1.92 8.54 -13.88
C TYR A 12 2.30 7.57 -15.00
N GLU A 13 2.65 6.35 -14.63
CA GLU A 13 2.79 5.27 -15.60
C GLU A 13 1.41 4.74 -16.03
N LYS A 14 1.32 4.27 -17.29
CA LYS A 14 0.14 3.56 -17.81
C LYS A 14 0.06 2.13 -17.26
N ASN A 15 0.02 2.00 -15.93
CA ASN A 15 -0.09 0.75 -15.19
C ASN A 15 -1.28 0.87 -14.22
N ALA A 16 -2.01 -0.22 -14.04
CA ALA A 16 -3.10 -0.34 -13.09
C ALA A 16 -2.83 -1.49 -12.12
N ILE A 17 -3.47 -1.45 -10.95
CA ILE A 17 -3.40 -2.48 -9.92
C ILE A 17 -4.80 -2.88 -9.49
N LEU A 18 -5.02 -4.18 -9.32
CA LEU A 18 -6.23 -4.75 -8.73
C LEU A 18 -5.82 -5.81 -7.71
N GLY A 19 -6.43 -5.80 -6.53
CA GLY A 19 -6.07 -6.75 -5.49
C GLY A 19 -7.08 -6.81 -4.35
N GLY A 20 -6.79 -7.70 -3.41
CA GLY A 20 -7.55 -7.89 -2.19
C GLY A 20 -6.60 -8.14 -1.02
N GLY A 21 -7.02 -7.75 0.18
CA GLY A 21 -6.26 -7.94 1.40
C GLY A 21 -7.14 -8.25 2.58
N TYR A 22 -6.55 -8.87 3.59
CA TYR A 22 -7.16 -9.20 4.85
C TYR A 22 -6.34 -8.60 5.99
N GLN A 23 -7.03 -7.94 6.91
CA GLN A 23 -6.45 -7.38 8.11
C GLN A 23 -7.15 -7.97 9.34
N PHE A 24 -6.37 -8.30 10.36
CA PHE A 24 -6.86 -8.75 11.65
C PHE A 24 -6.20 -7.93 12.76
N TYR A 25 -6.93 -7.68 13.86
CA TYR A 25 -6.50 -6.77 14.93
C TYR A 25 -6.64 -7.41 16.33
N PRO A 26 -5.68 -8.24 16.76
CA PRO A 26 -5.74 -8.92 18.05
C PRO A 26 -5.44 -8.00 19.25
N TYR A 27 -4.83 -6.83 19.03
CA TYR A 27 -4.43 -5.92 20.11
C TYR A 27 -5.04 -4.52 19.94
N ARG A 28 -5.32 -3.87 21.06
CA ARG A 28 -5.77 -2.49 21.13
C ARG A 28 -5.04 -1.74 22.24
N ILE A 29 -4.55 -0.54 21.94
CA ILE A 29 -3.91 0.38 22.87
C ILE A 29 -4.60 1.73 22.72
N GLY A 30 -5.49 2.06 23.66
CA GLY A 30 -6.37 3.24 23.53
C GLY A 30 -7.19 3.17 22.24
N ASN A 31 -7.06 4.21 21.40
CA ASN A 31 -7.74 4.29 20.10
C ASN A 31 -6.92 3.66 18.96
N VAL A 32 -5.82 2.95 19.24
CA VAL A 32 -5.01 2.30 18.20
C VAL A 32 -5.23 0.79 18.23
N LYS A 33 -5.63 0.23 17.09
CA LYS A 33 -5.67 -1.20 16.81
C LYS A 33 -4.36 -1.63 16.17
N LEU A 34 -3.78 -2.72 16.67
CA LEU A 34 -2.55 -3.31 16.14
C LEU A 34 -2.82 -4.74 15.70
N GLY A 35 -2.21 -5.14 14.59
CA GLY A 35 -2.35 -6.50 14.07
C GLY A 35 -1.55 -6.75 12.81
N GLY A 36 -2.06 -7.61 11.93
CA GLY A 36 -1.39 -8.00 10.69
C GLY A 36 -2.25 -7.77 9.45
N GLU A 37 -1.59 -7.56 8.31
CA GLU A 37 -2.17 -7.53 6.97
C GLU A 37 -1.48 -8.57 6.09
N ILE A 38 -2.26 -9.24 5.25
CA ILE A 38 -1.80 -10.00 4.09
C ILE A 38 -2.65 -9.63 2.88
N GLY A 39 -2.07 -9.59 1.69
CA GLY A 39 -2.85 -9.38 0.48
C GLY A 39 -2.16 -9.85 -0.79
N VAL A 40 -2.96 -9.87 -1.85
CA VAL A 40 -2.55 -10.26 -3.20
C VAL A 40 -3.05 -9.25 -4.20
N ALA A 41 -2.27 -8.98 -5.23
CA ALA A 41 -2.65 -8.09 -6.32
C ALA A 41 -2.03 -8.55 -7.64
N VAL A 42 -2.63 -8.06 -8.72
CA VAL A 42 -2.06 -8.09 -10.05
C VAL A 42 -1.86 -6.66 -10.53
N ARG A 43 -0.74 -6.42 -11.21
CA ARG A 43 -0.46 -5.18 -11.92
C ARG A 43 -0.49 -5.45 -13.41
N PHE A 44 -1.20 -4.60 -14.16
CA PHE A 44 -1.40 -4.77 -15.59
C PHE A 44 -1.27 -3.43 -16.34
N GLY A 45 -1.09 -3.47 -17.66
CA GLY A 45 -0.85 -2.30 -18.50
C GLY A 45 0.33 -2.54 -19.42
N LYS A 46 1.53 -2.06 -19.06
CA LYS A 46 2.76 -2.31 -19.83
C LYS A 46 3.29 -3.73 -19.75
N GLY A 47 2.81 -4.51 -18.80
CA GLY A 47 3.11 -5.93 -18.61
C GLY A 47 2.17 -6.50 -17.56
N PHE A 48 2.41 -7.72 -17.11
CA PHE A 48 1.58 -8.40 -16.11
C PHE A 48 2.45 -8.97 -15.00
N THR A 49 2.24 -8.53 -13.76
CA THR A 49 2.97 -9.05 -12.59
C THR A 49 2.00 -9.35 -11.45
N GLY A 50 2.25 -10.45 -10.75
CA GLY A 50 1.57 -10.79 -9.50
C GLY A 50 2.36 -10.24 -8.31
N GLU A 51 1.64 -9.85 -7.27
CA GLU A 51 2.18 -9.33 -6.01
C GLU A 51 1.52 -10.03 -4.82
N VAL A 52 2.32 -10.41 -3.83
CA VAL A 52 1.87 -10.79 -2.48
C VAL A 52 2.57 -9.87 -1.49
N TRP A 53 1.83 -9.32 -0.54
CA TRP A 53 2.42 -8.51 0.53
C TRP A 53 1.90 -8.96 1.90
N ALA A 54 2.72 -8.73 2.92
CA ALA A 54 2.35 -8.96 4.30
C ALA A 54 3.13 -8.07 5.26
N GLY A 55 2.53 -7.71 6.39
CA GLY A 55 3.22 -6.96 7.44
C GLY A 55 2.33 -6.59 8.62
N PRO A 56 2.93 -6.13 9.74
CA PRO A 56 2.18 -5.47 10.82
C PRO A 56 1.40 -4.25 10.32
N VAL A 57 0.21 -4.07 10.88
CA VAL A 57 -0.66 -2.92 10.64
C VAL A 57 -1.02 -2.23 11.94
N ALA A 58 -0.96 -0.90 11.92
CA ALA A 58 -1.56 -0.03 12.92
C ALA A 58 -2.75 0.70 12.30
N ARG A 59 -3.81 0.87 13.08
CA ARG A 59 -5.01 1.59 12.68
C ARG A 59 -5.53 2.45 13.82
N TYR A 60 -5.85 3.70 13.55
CA TYR A 60 -6.51 4.56 14.51
C TYR A 60 -8.04 4.45 14.40
N ASP A 61 -8.70 4.37 15.54
CA ASP A 61 -10.15 4.29 15.66
C ASP A 61 -10.79 5.64 15.35
N LYS A 62 -11.73 5.58 14.42
CA LYS A 62 -12.56 6.64 13.82
C LYS A 62 -12.45 8.02 14.47
N ILE A 63 -11.81 8.95 13.77
CA ILE A 63 -11.90 10.40 14.00
C ILE A 63 -13.23 10.87 13.43
N ARG A 64 -14.11 11.40 14.27
CA ARG A 64 -15.38 11.98 13.83
C ARG A 64 -15.16 13.39 13.27
N LEU A 65 -15.53 13.60 12.01
CA LEU A 65 -15.53 14.89 11.33
C LEU A 65 -16.98 15.32 11.07
N GLY A 66 -17.55 16.11 11.98
CA GLY A 66 -18.95 16.51 11.92
C GLY A 66 -19.92 15.37 12.26
N GLU A 67 -21.14 15.42 11.75
CA GLU A 67 -22.18 14.48 12.19
C GLU A 67 -22.05 13.08 11.59
N ARG A 68 -21.63 13.00 10.33
CA ARG A 68 -21.75 11.79 9.51
C ARG A 68 -20.44 11.29 8.92
N LEU A 69 -19.35 12.05 8.94
CA LEU A 69 -18.08 11.61 8.35
C LEU A 69 -17.14 11.09 9.43
N PHE A 70 -16.62 9.88 9.23
CA PHE A 70 -15.66 9.25 10.13
C PHE A 70 -14.42 8.86 9.33
N VAL A 71 -13.24 9.21 9.85
CA VAL A 71 -11.96 8.97 9.20
C VAL A 71 -11.09 8.07 10.07
N SER A 72 -10.53 7.02 9.47
CA SER A 72 -9.62 6.10 10.16
C SER A 72 -8.31 5.97 9.38
N PRO A 73 -7.24 6.65 9.81
CA PRO A 73 -5.92 6.41 9.24
C PRO A 73 -5.39 5.04 9.65
N SER A 74 -4.68 4.39 8.74
CA SER A 74 -4.01 3.11 8.95
C SER A 74 -2.64 3.11 8.25
N PHE A 75 -1.72 2.32 8.78
CA PHE A 75 -0.40 2.16 8.22
C PHE A 75 0.03 0.71 8.34
N THR A 76 0.34 0.10 7.20
CA THR A 76 0.97 -1.23 7.12
C THR A 76 2.43 -1.07 6.72
N ALA A 77 3.34 -1.75 7.40
CA ALA A 77 4.75 -1.83 7.01
C ALA A 77 5.15 -3.30 6.95
N GLY A 78 5.84 -3.71 5.89
CA GLY A 78 6.19 -5.11 5.72
C GLY A 78 7.01 -5.40 4.48
N LEU A 79 6.76 -6.55 3.87
CA LEU A 79 7.43 -7.02 2.67
C LEU A 79 6.43 -7.25 1.55
N SER A 80 6.89 -7.05 0.31
CA SER A 80 6.15 -7.34 -0.91
C SER A 80 7.01 -8.15 -1.87
N LEU A 81 6.49 -9.32 -2.23
CA LEU A 81 7.03 -10.26 -3.19
C LEU A 81 6.28 -10.10 -4.52
N VAL A 82 7.01 -10.01 -5.63
CA VAL A 82 6.43 -10.00 -6.98
C VAL A 82 6.96 -11.13 -7.85
N SER A 83 6.15 -11.53 -8.83
CA SER A 83 6.54 -12.54 -9.81
C SER A 83 7.65 -12.05 -10.75
N ASP A 84 7.67 -10.75 -11.07
CA ASP A 84 8.68 -10.10 -11.89
C ASP A 84 8.69 -8.58 -11.59
N ALA A 85 9.75 -7.89 -11.94
CA ALA A 85 9.85 -6.44 -11.82
C ALA A 85 8.85 -5.76 -12.76
N GLN A 86 8.03 -4.85 -12.24
CA GLN A 86 7.00 -4.18 -13.04
C GLN A 86 7.65 -3.37 -14.18
N PRO A 87 7.23 -3.56 -15.45
CA PRO A 87 7.73 -2.77 -16.56
C PRO A 87 7.48 -1.28 -16.37
N GLY A 88 8.56 -0.50 -16.52
CA GLY A 88 8.57 0.92 -16.19
C GLY A 88 9.65 1.25 -15.19
N ARG A 89 9.35 2.17 -14.27
CA ARG A 89 10.31 2.68 -13.28
C ARG A 89 11.00 1.57 -12.47
N GLU A 90 10.25 0.59 -11.97
CA GLU A 90 10.81 -0.48 -11.14
C GLU A 90 11.86 -1.31 -11.90
N ARG A 91 11.52 -1.79 -13.10
CA ARG A 91 12.45 -2.50 -13.99
C ARG A 91 13.67 -1.64 -14.39
N GLN A 92 13.49 -0.35 -14.61
CA GLN A 92 14.59 0.56 -14.94
C GLN A 92 15.58 0.72 -13.79
N GLU A 93 15.08 0.89 -12.56
CA GLU A 93 15.95 0.98 -11.37
C GLU A 93 16.61 -0.37 -11.10
N GLU A 94 15.94 -1.50 -11.32
CA GLU A 94 16.52 -2.84 -11.19
C GLU A 94 17.73 -3.01 -12.11
N ILE A 95 17.61 -2.67 -13.40
CA ILE A 95 18.72 -2.75 -14.35
C ILE A 95 19.84 -1.79 -13.95
N LYS A 96 19.49 -0.54 -13.63
CA LYS A 96 20.46 0.52 -13.30
C LYS A 96 21.25 0.22 -12.03
N ASP A 97 20.61 -0.32 -11.01
CA ASP A 97 21.28 -0.64 -9.75
C ASP A 97 21.94 -2.03 -9.78
N ASN A 98 21.79 -2.81 -10.86
CA ASN A 98 22.11 -4.24 -10.91
C ASN A 98 21.47 -4.98 -9.72
N GLY A 99 20.16 -4.74 -9.56
CA GLY A 99 19.35 -5.16 -8.44
C GLY A 99 18.42 -6.32 -8.77
N ASN A 100 17.55 -6.60 -7.81
CA ASN A 100 16.51 -7.62 -7.86
C ASN A 100 15.26 -7.08 -7.15
N ALA A 101 14.18 -6.87 -7.90
CA ALA A 101 12.94 -6.29 -7.39
C ALA A 101 11.96 -7.33 -6.79
N ASN A 102 12.36 -8.61 -6.73
CA ASN A 102 11.48 -9.71 -6.40
C ASN A 102 10.93 -9.55 -4.97
N VAL A 103 11.79 -9.26 -3.98
CA VAL A 103 11.37 -8.97 -2.59
C VAL A 103 11.84 -7.59 -2.16
N LEU A 104 10.91 -6.72 -1.79
CA LEU A 104 11.18 -5.35 -1.36
C LEU A 104 10.35 -4.97 -0.12
N PHE A 105 10.72 -3.87 0.53
CA PHE A 105 9.90 -3.30 1.59
C PHE A 105 8.58 -2.78 1.02
N TYR A 106 7.53 -2.96 1.79
CA TYR A 106 6.18 -2.50 1.51
C TYR A 106 5.74 -1.51 2.58
N LEU A 107 5.20 -0.37 2.14
CA LEU A 107 4.53 0.59 3.01
C LEU A 107 3.14 0.91 2.44
N GLY A 108 2.13 0.85 3.30
CA GLY A 108 0.73 1.10 2.97
C GLY A 108 0.07 2.12 3.90
N PRO A 109 0.45 3.41 3.88
CA PRO A 109 -0.36 4.44 4.51
C PRO A 109 -1.70 4.54 3.79
N GLU A 110 -2.77 4.57 4.58
CA GLU A 110 -4.14 4.48 4.11
C GLU A 110 -5.05 5.38 4.93
N ILE A 111 -5.99 6.03 4.26
CA ILE A 111 -7.07 6.80 4.86
C ILE A 111 -8.39 6.12 4.51
N ASN A 112 -9.14 5.72 5.54
CA ASN A 112 -10.46 5.13 5.40
C ASN A 112 -11.53 6.16 5.77
N VAL A 113 -12.65 6.16 5.04
CA VAL A 113 -13.82 7.00 5.29
C VAL A 113 -15.08 6.15 5.43
N SER A 114 -15.93 6.50 6.38
CA SER A 114 -17.26 5.91 6.53
C SER A 114 -18.29 6.97 6.89
N PHE A 115 -19.56 6.70 6.55
CA PHE A 115 -20.67 7.65 6.70
C PHE A 115 -21.56 7.40 7.93
N SER A 116 -21.18 6.45 8.79
CA SER A 116 -21.84 6.12 10.05
C SER A 116 -20.82 5.52 11.04
N GLU A 117 -21.02 5.79 12.33
CA GLU A 117 -20.19 5.27 13.42
C GLU A 117 -20.24 3.73 13.51
N GLU A 118 -21.35 3.12 13.10
CA GLU A 118 -21.53 1.67 13.12
C GLU A 118 -21.34 1.01 11.76
N SER A 119 -20.99 1.78 10.71
CA SER A 119 -20.84 1.24 9.36
C SER A 119 -19.83 0.08 9.33
N SER A 120 -20.26 -1.08 8.82
CA SER A 120 -19.40 -2.22 8.49
C SER A 120 -18.59 -1.96 7.22
N THR A 121 -19.04 -1.03 6.37
CA THR A 121 -18.38 -0.68 5.10
C THR A 121 -17.63 0.65 5.21
N GLU A 122 -16.44 0.69 4.62
CA GLU A 122 -15.59 1.88 4.52
C GLU A 122 -15.02 1.99 3.11
N PHE A 123 -14.83 3.21 2.61
CA PHE A 123 -14.04 3.46 1.40
C PHE A 123 -12.63 3.87 1.81
N PHE A 124 -11.63 3.54 1.03
CA PHE A 124 -10.26 3.94 1.36
C PHE A 124 -9.49 4.44 0.15
N TRP A 125 -8.52 5.29 0.45
CA TRP A 125 -7.39 5.59 -0.42
C TRP A 125 -6.10 5.14 0.26
N ARG A 126 -5.22 4.48 -0.48
CA ARG A 126 -3.96 3.91 -0.02
C ARG A 126 -2.84 4.28 -0.99
N LEU A 127 -1.69 4.68 -0.46
CA LEU A 127 -0.44 4.61 -1.23
C LEU A 127 0.15 3.22 -1.05
N HIS A 128 0.28 2.48 -2.14
CA HIS A 128 0.86 1.14 -2.17
C HIS A 128 2.31 1.25 -2.62
N HIS A 129 3.21 1.50 -1.66
CA HIS A 129 4.61 1.80 -1.90
C HIS A 129 5.50 0.56 -1.81
N ARG A 130 6.42 0.42 -2.76
CA ARG A 130 7.49 -0.59 -2.74
C ARG A 130 8.86 0.07 -2.88
N SER A 131 9.84 -0.39 -2.12
CA SER A 131 11.22 0.14 -2.18
C SER A 131 12.25 -0.83 -1.62
N GLY A 132 13.48 -0.79 -2.14
CA GLY A 132 14.61 -1.52 -1.55
C GLY A 132 15.24 -0.82 -0.34
N GLY A 133 14.70 0.32 0.09
CA GLY A 133 15.12 0.98 1.34
C GLY A 133 16.55 1.53 1.28
N GLY A 134 16.98 2.05 0.12
CA GLY A 134 18.36 2.52 -0.03
C GLY A 134 19.36 1.39 -0.22
N LYS A 135 19.00 0.38 -1.03
CA LYS A 135 19.79 -0.83 -1.35
C LYS A 135 19.85 -1.89 -0.25
N THR A 136 19.12 -1.74 0.84
CA THR A 136 19.00 -2.77 1.89
C THR A 136 18.40 -4.07 1.36
N LEU A 137 17.34 -3.99 0.54
CA LEU A 137 16.73 -5.16 -0.11
C LEU A 137 16.96 -5.11 -1.62
N GLY A 138 17.36 -6.26 -2.17
CA GLY A 138 17.51 -6.45 -3.61
C GLY A 138 18.55 -5.56 -4.27
N ASN A 139 19.43 -4.88 -3.52
CA ASN A 139 20.30 -3.81 -4.04
C ASN A 139 19.50 -2.71 -4.80
N MET A 140 18.22 -2.52 -4.46
CA MET A 140 17.33 -1.54 -5.09
C MET A 140 17.32 -0.24 -4.29
N LYS A 141 17.52 0.93 -4.90
CA LYS A 141 17.31 2.21 -4.19
C LYS A 141 15.83 2.50 -3.91
N GLY A 142 14.98 2.22 -4.88
CA GLY A 142 13.54 2.41 -4.79
C GLY A 142 12.86 1.71 -5.97
N ALA A 143 11.53 1.60 -5.91
CA ALA A 143 10.78 0.89 -6.92
C ALA A 143 9.55 1.71 -7.34
N THR A 144 8.35 1.23 -7.01
CA THR A 144 7.09 1.78 -7.53
C THR A 144 6.15 2.26 -6.43
N ASN A 145 5.22 3.14 -6.83
CA ASN A 145 4.10 3.60 -6.02
C ASN A 145 2.82 3.39 -6.82
N ALA A 146 1.74 2.99 -6.16
CA ALA A 146 0.40 3.07 -6.73
C ALA A 146 -0.56 3.81 -5.79
N ASN A 147 -1.48 4.58 -6.37
CA ASN A 147 -2.64 5.08 -5.65
C ASN A 147 -3.73 4.03 -5.79
N VAL A 148 -4.21 3.49 -4.67
CA VAL A 148 -5.24 2.45 -4.64
C VAL A 148 -6.47 3.03 -3.96
N PHE A 149 -7.61 2.90 -4.63
CA PHE A 149 -8.92 3.20 -4.06
C PHE A 149 -9.67 1.89 -3.91
N GLY A 150 -10.41 1.73 -2.82
CA GLY A 150 -11.14 0.49 -2.60
C GLY A 150 -12.23 0.60 -1.57
N VAL A 151 -12.90 -0.54 -1.37
CA VAL A 151 -13.94 -0.74 -0.37
C VAL A 151 -13.44 -1.77 0.62
N ARG A 152 -13.70 -1.54 1.90
CA ARG A 152 -13.42 -2.45 3.00
C ARG A 152 -14.73 -2.85 3.66
N TYR A 153 -14.87 -4.14 3.93
CA TYR A 153 -15.90 -4.69 4.78
C TYR A 153 -15.30 -5.17 6.11
N LYS A 154 -15.93 -4.81 7.22
CA LYS A 154 -15.54 -5.21 8.58
C LYS A 154 -16.57 -6.21 9.11
N PHE A 155 -16.08 -7.29 9.71
CA PHE A 155 -16.87 -8.34 10.33
C PHE A 155 -16.35 -8.63 11.74
#